data_AF-A0A5B6W6P4-F1
#
_entry.id   AF-A0A5B6W6P4-F1
#
_cell.length_a   1.000
_cell.length_b   1.000
_cell.length_c   1.000
_cell.angle_alpha   90.00
_cell.angle_beta   90.00
_cell.angle_gamma   90.00
#
_symmetry.space_group_name_H-M   'P 1'
#
loop_
_entity.id
_entity.type
_entity.pdbx_description
1 polymer ?
#
loop_
_entity_poly.entity_id
_entity_poly.type
_entity_poly.pdbx_seq_one_letter_code
_entity_poly.pdbx_strand_id
1 'polypeptide(L)'
;MLIPKTPNPTNLVNFRPISLCTVLYKIVTKTIANRLQNYIGRCIDSAQSAFVPGRLISDNVLIAYEILHTLRKSVLGKKVREGVLKGVKASKRGQTISHLLFADDCILFGEATKE
;
A
#
# COMPACT_ATOMS: atom_id res chain seq x y z
N MET A 1 -3.54 -18.04 -24.18
CA MET A 1 -4.45 -18.67 -23.20
C MET A 1 -5.08 -17.58 -22.36
N LEU A 2 -6.38 -17.63 -22.07
CA LEU A 2 -7.09 -16.60 -21.29
C LEU A 2 -7.58 -17.21 -19.97
N ILE A 3 -7.32 -16.54 -18.84
CA ILE A 3 -7.87 -16.93 -17.53
C ILE A 3 -9.01 -15.99 -17.15
N PRO A 4 -10.21 -16.49 -16.81
CA PRO A 4 -11.32 -15.66 -16.37
C PRO A 4 -11.03 -15.02 -15.00
N LYS A 5 -11.38 -13.74 -14.82
CA LYS A 5 -11.28 -13.00 -13.55
C LYS A 5 -12.53 -13.16 -12.68
N THR A 6 -13.66 -13.48 -13.29
CA THR A 6 -14.98 -13.59 -12.65
C THR A 6 -15.73 -14.81 -13.19
N PRO A 7 -16.68 -15.39 -12.44
CA PRO A 7 -17.58 -16.40 -12.98
C PRO A 7 -18.43 -15.81 -14.13
N ASN A 8 -18.64 -16.60 -15.19
CA ASN A 8 -19.40 -16.22 -16.41
C ASN A 8 -18.94 -14.91 -17.08
N PRO A 9 -17.70 -14.83 -17.56
CA PRO A 9 -17.18 -13.62 -18.19
C PRO A 9 -17.83 -13.36 -19.56
N THR A 10 -18.51 -12.22 -19.70
CA THR A 10 -19.19 -11.79 -20.95
C THR A 10 -18.37 -10.84 -21.82
N ASN A 11 -17.37 -10.16 -21.25
CA ASN A 11 -16.52 -9.19 -21.94
C ASN A 11 -15.04 -9.62 -21.88
N LEU A 12 -14.27 -9.36 -22.95
CA LEU A 12 -12.84 -9.63 -23.04
C LEU A 12 -12.00 -9.00 -21.90
N VAL A 13 -12.45 -7.87 -21.34
CA VAL A 13 -11.79 -7.21 -20.20
C VAL A 13 -11.80 -8.08 -18.92
N ASN A 14 -12.77 -9.00 -18.82
CA ASN A 14 -12.90 -9.95 -17.71
C ASN A 14 -11.95 -11.14 -17.82
N PHE A 15 -11.14 -11.19 -18.87
CA PHE A 15 -10.11 -12.20 -19.03
C PHE A 15 -8.72 -11.59 -18.80
N ARG A 16 -7.82 -12.40 -18.25
CA ARG A 16 -6.40 -12.08 -18.13
C ARG A 16 -5.65 -12.91 -19.19
N PRO A 17 -4.95 -12.28 -20.14
CA PRO A 17 -4.15 -13.02 -21.10
C PRO A 17 -2.92 -13.64 -20.43
N ILE A 18 -2.64 -14.89 -20.81
CA ILE A 18 -1.42 -15.62 -20.51
C ILE A 18 -0.81 -16.08 -21.84
N SER A 19 0.39 -15.57 -22.10
CA SER A 19 1.20 -15.96 -23.27
C SER A 19 2.20 -17.05 -22.87
N LEU A 20 2.45 -18.06 -23.72
CA LEU A 20 3.38 -19.16 -23.41
C LEU A 20 4.87 -18.76 -23.53
N CYS A 21 5.19 -17.73 -24.33
CA CYS A 21 6.50 -17.05 -24.28
C CYS A 21 6.85 -16.50 -22.88
N THR A 22 5.87 -16.38 -21.98
CA THR A 22 6.12 -15.98 -20.59
C THR A 22 6.89 -17.03 -19.79
N VAL A 23 6.98 -18.32 -20.19
CA VAL A 23 7.69 -19.32 -19.37
C VAL A 23 9.19 -19.06 -19.36
N LEU A 24 9.82 -18.89 -20.53
CA LEU A 24 11.25 -18.59 -20.61
C LEU A 24 11.57 -17.24 -19.96
N TYR A 25 10.72 -16.23 -20.20
CA TYR A 25 10.79 -14.94 -19.50
C TYR A 25 10.63 -15.09 -17.98
N LYS A 26 9.71 -15.92 -17.48
CA LYS A 26 9.53 -16.21 -16.05
C LYS A 26 10.76 -16.88 -15.45
N ILE A 27 11.40 -17.81 -16.18
CA ILE A 27 12.64 -18.44 -15.73
C ILE A 27 13.74 -17.37 -15.61
N VAL A 28 13.98 -16.59 -16.67
CA VAL A 28 15.01 -15.54 -16.67
C VAL A 28 14.75 -14.52 -15.55
N THR A 29 13.53 -13.98 -15.46
CA THR A 29 13.16 -13.01 -14.41
C THR A 29 13.24 -13.60 -13.01
N LYS A 30 12.86 -14.87 -12.81
CA LYS A 30 12.99 -15.54 -11.51
C LYS A 30 14.45 -15.75 -11.14
N THR A 31 15.32 -16.13 -12.08
CA THR A 31 16.76 -16.24 -11.86
C THR A 31 17.37 -14.90 -11.46
N ILE A 32 17.00 -13.81 -12.14
CA ILE A 32 17.44 -12.45 -11.78
C ILE A 32 16.94 -12.06 -10.40
N ALA A 33 15.65 -12.25 -10.11
CA ALA A 33 15.05 -11.93 -8.81
C ALA A 33 15.73 -12.69 -7.67
N ASN A 34 16.00 -14.00 -7.84
CA ASN A 34 16.70 -14.80 -6.83
C ASN A 34 18.14 -14.31 -6.59
N ARG A 35 18.84 -13.81 -7.61
CA ARG A 35 20.17 -13.20 -7.45
C ARG A 35 20.11 -11.86 -6.71
N LEU A 36 19.14 -11.01 -7.06
CA LEU A 36 18.93 -9.70 -6.43
C LEU A 36 18.44 -9.82 -4.98
N GLN A 37 17.69 -10.87 -4.65
CA GLN A 37 17.16 -11.11 -3.31
C GLN A 37 18.24 -11.13 -2.22
N ASN A 38 19.47 -11.55 -2.56
CA ASN A 38 20.60 -11.55 -1.61
C ASN A 38 21.09 -10.15 -1.23
N TYR A 39 20.75 -9.13 -2.03
CA TYR A 39 21.21 -7.75 -1.86
C TYR A 39 20.07 -6.79 -1.55
N ILE A 40 18.83 -7.12 -1.94
CA ILE A 40 17.69 -6.20 -1.83
C ILE A 40 17.44 -5.75 -0.40
N GLY A 41 17.69 -6.61 0.60
CA GLY A 41 17.56 -6.27 2.02
C GLY A 41 18.48 -5.14 2.49
N ARG A 42 19.56 -4.82 1.75
CA ARG A 42 20.46 -3.70 2.02
C ARG A 42 20.08 -2.43 1.25
N CYS A 43 19.21 -2.55 0.24
CA CYS A 43 18.80 -1.46 -0.63
C CYS A 43 17.40 -0.93 -0.32
N ILE A 44 16.62 -1.66 0.46
CA ILE A 44 15.24 -1.32 0.83
C ILE A 44 15.16 -0.85 2.27
N ASP A 45 14.25 0.08 2.53
CA ASP A 45 14.01 0.59 3.87
C ASP A 45 13.46 -0.51 4.81
N SER A 46 13.68 -0.34 6.11
CA SER A 46 13.04 -1.15 7.16
C SER A 46 11.52 -1.18 7.07
N ALA A 47 10.88 -0.11 6.59
CA ALA A 47 9.44 0.01 6.41
C ALA A 47 8.90 -0.76 5.19
N GLN A 48 9.77 -1.22 4.29
CA GLN A 48 9.36 -1.95 3.07
C GLN A 48 8.97 -3.40 3.40
N SER A 49 7.71 -3.67 3.71
CA SER A 49 7.29 -5.05 4.06
C SER A 49 6.81 -5.89 2.87
N ALA A 50 6.45 -5.27 1.75
CA ALA A 50 5.93 -5.99 0.59
C ALA A 50 7.04 -6.72 -0.18
N PHE A 51 6.78 -7.98 -0.55
CA PHE A 51 7.68 -8.83 -1.35
C PHE A 51 9.08 -9.07 -0.76
N VAL A 52 9.23 -8.85 0.55
CA VAL A 52 10.46 -9.17 1.29
C VAL A 52 10.25 -10.44 2.11
N PRO A 53 11.08 -11.48 1.93
CA PRO A 53 11.00 -12.69 2.74
C PRO A 53 11.12 -12.38 4.23
N GLY A 54 10.23 -12.96 5.04
CA GLY A 54 10.24 -12.78 6.49
C GLY A 54 9.59 -11.48 6.99
N ARG A 55 9.11 -10.59 6.11
CA ARG A 55 8.28 -9.45 6.49
C ARG A 55 6.81 -9.75 6.15
N LEU A 56 5.91 -9.42 7.06
CA LEU A 56 4.49 -9.68 6.91
C LEU A 56 3.75 -8.38 6.59
N ILE A 57 2.65 -8.48 5.83
CA ILE A 57 1.79 -7.33 5.56
C ILE A 57 1.17 -6.76 6.86
N SER A 58 1.01 -7.59 7.89
CA SER A 58 0.55 -7.20 9.22
C SER A 58 1.51 -6.22 9.90
N ASP A 59 2.80 -6.27 9.58
CA ASP A 59 3.81 -5.38 10.18
C ASP A 59 3.53 -3.93 9.77
N ASN A 60 3.15 -3.71 8.51
CA ASN A 60 2.72 -2.39 8.03
C ASN A 60 1.44 -1.89 8.70
N VAL A 61 0.50 -2.79 9.02
CA VAL A 61 -0.73 -2.42 9.76
C VAL A 61 -0.38 -1.97 11.18
N LEU A 62 0.55 -2.66 11.83
CA LEU A 62 1.01 -2.32 13.17
C LEU A 62 1.74 -0.97 13.19
N ILE A 63 2.68 -0.76 12.27
CA ILE A 63 3.39 0.51 12.10
C ILE A 63 2.41 1.67 11.86
N ALA A 64 1.42 1.47 10.98
CA ALA A 64 0.39 2.49 10.74
C ALA A 64 -0.40 2.82 12.03
N TYR A 65 -0.70 1.82 12.85
CA TYR A 65 -1.39 2.01 14.12
C TYR A 65 -0.55 2.79 15.13
N GLU A 66 0.75 2.49 15.22
CA GLU A 66 1.69 3.19 16.10
C GLU A 66 1.90 4.65 15.68
N ILE A 67 2.05 4.89 14.37
CA ILE A 67 2.12 6.24 13.80
C ILE A 67 0.85 7.01 14.15
N LEU A 68 -0.33 6.42 13.94
CA LEU A 68 -1.60 7.06 14.27
C LEU A 68 -1.72 7.39 15.77
N HIS A 69 -1.31 6.46 16.63
CA HIS A 69 -1.31 6.66 18.08
C HIS A 69 -0.36 7.78 18.50
N THR A 70 0.84 7.82 17.92
CA THR A 70 1.84 8.86 18.18
C THR A 70 1.35 10.22 17.69
N LEU A 71 0.77 10.29 16.49
CA LEU A 71 0.18 11.50 15.94
C LEU A 71 -0.95 12.05 16.83
N ARG A 72 -1.80 11.17 17.39
CA ARG A 72 -2.84 11.56 18.36
C ARG A 72 -2.28 12.21 19.62
N LYS A 73 -1.09 11.80 20.07
CA LYS A 73 -0.41 12.37 21.25
C LYS A 73 0.43 13.61 20.92
N SER A 74 0.75 13.82 19.64
CA SER A 74 1.60 14.92 19.18
C SER A 74 0.88 16.28 19.11
N VAL A 75 1.65 17.34 18.85
CA VAL A 75 1.15 18.69 18.54
C VAL A 75 0.18 18.68 17.35
N LEU A 76 0.34 17.75 16.41
CA LEU A 76 -0.57 17.59 15.28
C LEU A 76 -1.95 17.11 15.75
N GLY A 77 -1.99 16.19 16.72
CA GLY A 77 -3.22 15.77 17.38
C GLY A 77 -3.92 16.91 18.11
N LYS A 78 -3.17 17.86 18.68
CA LYS A 78 -3.72 19.11 19.25
C LYS A 78 -4.31 19.99 18.15
N LYS A 79 -3.58 20.23 17.05
CA LYS A 79 -4.07 21.01 15.90
C LYS A 79 -5.32 20.40 15.25
N VAL A 80 -5.45 19.07 15.22
CA VAL A 80 -6.67 18.39 14.77
C VAL A 80 -7.84 18.63 15.74
N ARG A 81 -7.59 18.59 17.07
CA ARG A 81 -8.61 18.90 18.09
C ARG A 81 -9.02 20.38 18.08
N GLU A 82 -8.09 21.26 17.78
CA GLU A 82 -8.30 22.71 17.62
C GLU A 82 -8.99 23.06 16.29
N GLY A 83 -9.25 22.07 15.42
CA GLY A 83 -9.94 22.26 14.15
C GLY A 83 -9.09 22.85 13.02
N VAL A 84 -7.79 23.07 13.26
CA VAL A 84 -6.83 23.61 12.28
C VAL A 84 -6.52 22.59 11.18
N LEU A 85 -6.61 21.29 11.49
CA LEU A 85 -6.45 20.19 10.54
C LEU A 85 -7.68 19.29 10.56
N LYS A 86 -8.37 19.15 9.42
CA LYS A 86 -9.51 18.25 9.25
C LYS A 86 -9.13 17.06 8.38
N GLY A 87 -9.18 15.85 8.92
CA GLY A 87 -8.98 14.61 8.17
C GLY A 87 -10.28 14.05 7.57
N VAL A 88 -10.15 13.01 6.75
CA VAL A 88 -11.25 12.32 6.05
C VAL A 88 -11.69 11.09 6.85
N LYS A 89 -12.99 10.91 7.07
CA LYS A 89 -13.57 9.67 7.61
C LYS A 89 -14.04 8.77 6.47
N ALA A 90 -13.48 7.57 6.36
CA ALA A 90 -13.93 6.57 5.38
C ALA A 90 -15.24 5.85 5.80
N SER A 91 -15.70 5.99 7.05
CA SER A 91 -16.91 5.33 7.56
C SER A 91 -17.51 6.10 8.73
N LYS A 92 -18.83 5.95 8.95
CA LYS A 92 -19.57 6.53 10.11
C LYS A 92 -18.98 6.10 11.46
N ARG A 93 -18.41 4.89 11.54
CA ARG A 93 -17.67 4.38 12.72
C ARG A 93 -16.15 4.34 12.50
N GLY A 94 -15.68 4.78 11.34
CA GLY A 94 -14.27 4.77 10.97
C GLY A 94 -13.52 5.91 11.65
N GLN A 95 -12.23 5.69 11.91
CA GLN A 95 -11.34 6.75 12.36
C GLN A 95 -11.15 7.82 11.27
N THR A 96 -10.93 9.05 11.71
CA THR A 96 -10.63 10.20 10.85
C THR A 96 -9.16 10.14 10.49
N ILE A 97 -8.85 10.05 9.20
CA ILE A 97 -7.51 9.92 8.65
C ILE A 97 -7.14 11.25 8.02
N SER A 98 -6.19 11.97 8.61
CA SER A 98 -5.60 13.19 8.01
C SER A 98 -4.37 12.89 7.15
N HIS A 99 -3.72 11.75 7.37
CA HIS A 99 -2.57 11.26 6.61
C HIS A 99 -2.75 9.77 6.37
N LEU A 100 -2.77 9.34 5.11
CA LEU A 100 -2.78 7.91 4.76
C LEU A 100 -1.39 7.55 4.24
N LEU A 101 -0.73 6.62 4.93
CA LEU A 101 0.54 6.03 4.48
C LEU A 101 0.20 4.78 3.68
N PHE A 102 0.21 4.90 2.37
CA PHE A 102 0.40 3.73 1.52
C PHE A 102 1.88 3.69 1.15
N ALA A 103 2.45 2.49 1.09
CA ALA A 103 3.86 2.28 0.76
C ALA A 103 4.25 3.20 -0.42
N ASP A 104 5.14 4.15 -0.12
CA ASP A 104 5.77 5.13 -1.02
C ASP A 104 5.10 6.50 -1.20
N ASP A 105 3.80 6.70 -0.92
CA ASP A 105 3.12 8.00 -1.11
C ASP A 105 2.43 8.52 0.17
N CYS A 106 2.91 9.66 0.69
CA CYS A 106 2.23 10.42 1.74
C CYS A 106 1.07 11.23 1.14
N ILE A 107 -0.17 10.76 1.27
CA ILE A 107 -1.34 11.58 0.92
C ILE A 107 -1.83 12.33 2.16
N LEU A 108 -1.58 13.64 2.17
CA LEU A 108 -2.16 14.61 3.10
C LEU A 108 -3.56 14.99 2.61
N PHE A 109 -4.59 14.69 3.41
CA PHE A 109 -5.94 15.16 3.14
C PHE A 109 -6.20 16.45 3.93
N GLY A 110 -6.37 17.56 3.21
CA GLY A 110 -6.86 18.83 3.74
C GLY A 110 -8.13 19.25 3.00
N GLU A 111 -9.09 19.84 3.73
CA GLU A 111 -10.27 20.44 3.12
C GLU A 111 -9.84 21.77 2.45
N ALA A 112 -10.01 21.89 1.14
CA ALA A 112 -9.77 23.15 0.44
C ALA A 112 -10.97 24.08 0.69
N THR A 113 -10.75 25.17 1.41
CA THR A 113 -11.70 26.29 1.48
C THR A 113 -11.84 26.88 0.09
N LYS A 114 -13.06 26.86 -0.46
CA LYS A 114 -13.41 27.71 -1.58
C LYS A 114 -13.48 29.13 -1.07
N GLU A 115 -12.51 29.95 -1.45
CA GLU A 115 -12.76 31.38 -1.63
C GLU A 115 -13.68 31.58 -2.85
#